data_AF-A0A953PN67-F1
#
_entry.id   AF-A0A953PN67-F1
#
_cell.length_a   1.000
_cell.length_b   1.000
_cell.length_c   1.000
_cell.angle_alpha   90.00
_cell.angle_beta   90.00
_cell.angle_gamma   90.00
#
_symmetry.space_group_name_H-M   'P 1'
#
loop_
_entity.id
_entity.type
_entity.pdbx_description
1 polymer ?
#
loop_
_entity_poly.entity_id
_entity_poly.type
_entity_poly.pdbx_seq_one_letter_code
_entity_poly.pdbx_strand_id
1 'polypeptide(L)'
;MSDLPVRVPIGPEFDLHSFAPRDIPSVVAEYIDAAAAAGLREVRVIHGRGRGVQRGIVQAALERHPRVLEFRDDTASHLGATLARLSDS
;
A
#
# COMPACT_ATOMS: atom_id res chain seq x y z
N MET A 1 -12.29 18.70 -15.76
CA MET A 1 -12.32 17.23 -15.93
C MET A 1 -12.81 16.67 -14.61
N SER A 2 -13.87 15.87 -14.62
CA SER A 2 -14.55 15.45 -13.38
C SER A 2 -13.61 14.57 -12.56
N ASP A 3 -13.09 15.11 -11.46
CA ASP A 3 -12.26 14.41 -10.49
C ASP A 3 -13.17 13.64 -9.54
N LEU A 4 -13.83 12.60 -10.07
CA LEU A 4 -14.65 11.73 -9.24
C LEU A 4 -13.72 10.88 -8.38
N PRO A 5 -13.93 10.83 -7.06
CA PRO A 5 -13.07 10.08 -6.16
C PRO A 5 -13.03 8.61 -6.57
N VAL A 6 -11.82 8.06 -6.73
CA VAL A 6 -11.60 6.64 -7.00
C VAL A 6 -12.04 5.86 -5.76
N ARG A 7 -13.05 5.00 -5.92
CA ARG A 7 -13.49 4.10 -4.84
C ARG A 7 -12.63 2.84 -4.89
N VAL A 8 -11.73 2.70 -3.93
CA VAL A 8 -10.92 1.50 -3.73
C VAL A 8 -11.61 0.60 -2.70
N PRO A 9 -11.92 -0.67 -3.02
CA PRO A 9 -12.36 -1.63 -2.02
C PRO A 9 -11.29 -1.81 -0.94
N ILE A 10 -11.68 -1.76 0.33
CA ILE A 10 -10.76 -2.03 1.44
C ILE A 10 -10.73 -3.54 1.70
N GLY A 11 -9.52 -4.10 1.66
CA GLY A 11 -9.27 -5.52 1.87
C GLY A 11 -7.79 -5.80 2.20
N PRO A 12 -7.42 -7.08 2.33
CA PRO A 12 -6.05 -7.46 2.69
C PRO A 12 -5.03 -7.17 1.58
N GLU A 13 -5.47 -6.94 0.34
CA GLU A 13 -4.58 -6.65 -0.79
C GLU A 13 -4.88 -5.30 -1.40
N PHE A 14 -3.82 -4.58 -1.76
CA PHE A 14 -3.91 -3.29 -2.44
C PHE A 14 -3.04 -3.25 -3.69
N ASP A 15 -3.68 -3.15 -4.85
CA ASP A 15 -3.00 -3.14 -6.14
C ASP A 15 -2.76 -1.71 -6.65
N LEU A 16 -1.48 -1.38 -6.87
CA LEU A 16 -1.06 -0.04 -7.30
C LEU A 16 -0.95 0.14 -8.82
N HIS A 17 -1.20 -0.88 -9.64
CA HIS A 17 -1.00 -0.81 -11.11
C HIS A 17 -1.87 0.25 -11.78
N SER A 18 -2.99 0.66 -11.16
CA SER A 18 -3.89 1.69 -11.68
C SER A 18 -3.50 3.12 -11.28
N PHE A 19 -2.47 3.31 -10.45
CA PHE A 19 -2.07 4.62 -9.93
C PHE A 19 -0.80 5.14 -10.60
N ALA A 20 -0.72 6.46 -10.79
CA ALA A 20 0.52 7.07 -11.26
C ALA A 20 1.56 7.07 -10.13
N PRO A 21 2.87 6.91 -10.42
CA PRO A 21 3.91 6.83 -9.40
C PRO A 21 3.96 8.01 -8.42
N ARG A 22 3.58 9.21 -8.87
CA ARG A 22 3.52 10.42 -8.04
C ARG A 22 2.40 10.39 -6.99
N ASP A 23 1.35 9.61 -7.23
CA ASP A 23 0.16 9.53 -6.38
C ASP A 23 0.28 8.37 -5.38
N ILE A 24 1.18 7.40 -5.62
CA ILE A 24 1.41 6.25 -4.74
C ILE A 24 1.63 6.64 -3.27
N PRO A 25 2.45 7.65 -2.90
CA PRO A 25 2.68 7.97 -1.49
C PRO A 25 1.41 8.30 -0.72
N SER A 26 0.57 9.19 -1.25
CA SER A 26 -0.67 9.60 -0.59
C SER A 26 -1.70 8.47 -0.59
N VAL A 27 -1.82 7.77 -1.71
CA VAL A 27 -2.77 6.67 -1.87
C VAL A 27 -2.44 5.49 -0.95
N VAL A 28 -1.15 5.16 -0.77
CA VAL A 28 -0.73 4.14 0.21
C VAL A 28 -1.06 4.59 1.63
N ALA A 29 -0.78 5.84 2.00
CA ALA A 29 -1.10 6.34 3.33
C ALA A 29 -2.60 6.25 3.63
N GLU A 30 -3.44 6.76 2.71
CA GLU A 30 -4.90 6.70 2.86
C GLU A 30 -5.42 5.26 2.94
N TYR A 31 -4.84 4.34 2.16
CA TYR A 31 -5.23 2.94 2.22
C TYR A 31 -4.87 2.30 3.57
N ILE A 32 -3.70 2.61 4.14
CA ILE A 32 -3.28 2.09 5.44
C ILE A 32 -4.22 2.57 6.56
N ASP A 33 -4.59 3.85 6.54
CA ASP A 33 -5.57 4.39 7.49
C ASP A 33 -6.92 3.67 7.37
N ALA A 34 -7.43 3.52 6.13
CA ALA A 34 -8.69 2.85 5.88
C ALA A 34 -8.66 1.35 6.25
N ALA A 35 -7.56 0.66 5.95
CA ALA A 35 -7.35 -0.74 6.30
C ALA A 35 -7.33 -0.95 7.82
N ALA A 36 -6.57 -0.12 8.54
CA ALA A 36 -6.52 -0.17 10.00
C ALA A 36 -7.90 0.16 10.62
N ALA A 37 -8.62 1.15 10.09
CA ALA A 37 -9.98 1.48 10.53
C ALA A 37 -10.98 0.33 10.26
N ALA A 38 -10.75 -0.46 9.21
CA ALA A 38 -11.52 -1.67 8.90
C ALA A 38 -11.11 -2.89 9.75
N GLY A 39 -10.15 -2.75 10.66
CA GLY A 39 -9.68 -3.83 11.54
C GLY A 39 -8.69 -4.80 10.89
N LEU A 40 -8.11 -4.46 9.75
CA LEU A 40 -7.06 -5.26 9.13
C LEU A 40 -5.74 -5.08 9.88
N ARG A 41 -5.09 -6.20 10.18
CA ARG A 41 -3.79 -6.24 10.89
C ARG A 41 -2.60 -6.40 9.98
N GLU A 42 -2.81 -6.85 8.76
CA GLU A 42 -1.78 -6.95 7.74
C GLU A 42 -2.40 -6.62 6.38
N VAL A 43 -1.66 -5.90 5.54
CA VAL A 43 -2.01 -5.66 4.14
C VAL A 43 -0.84 -6.01 3.23
N ARG A 44 -1.16 -6.48 2.02
CA ARG A 44 -0.23 -6.72 0.92
C ARG A 44 -0.36 -5.61 -0.11
N VAL A 45 0.66 -4.78 -0.23
CA VAL A 45 0.72 -3.70 -1.23
C VAL A 45 1.46 -4.20 -2.47
N ILE A 46 0.74 -4.38 -3.58
CA ILE A 46 1.23 -4.91 -4.85
C ILE A 46 1.68 -3.75 -5.74
N HIS A 47 2.98 -3.71 -6.07
CA HIS A 47 3.62 -2.60 -6.80
C HIS A 47 4.32 -3.02 -8.10
N GLY A 48 4.19 -4.30 -8.49
CA GLY A 48 4.79 -4.81 -9.71
C GLY A 48 6.28 -5.18 -9.57
N ARG A 49 6.80 -5.89 -10.59
CA ARG A 49 8.20 -6.37 -10.70
C ARG A 49 9.14 -5.42 -11.46
N GLY A 50 8.84 -4.12 -11.49
CA GLY A 50 9.63 -3.14 -12.25
C GLY A 50 11.08 -3.00 -11.74
N ARG A 51 11.78 -1.94 -12.15
CA ARG A 51 13.17 -1.62 -11.73
C ARG A 51 13.33 -1.25 -10.24
N GLY A 52 12.37 -1.60 -9.38
CA GLY A 52 12.38 -1.29 -7.95
C GLY A 52 11.91 0.12 -7.58
N VAL A 53 11.53 0.96 -8.55
CA VAL A 53 11.09 2.34 -8.28
C VAL A 53 9.82 2.38 -7.44
N GLN A 54 8.75 1.71 -7.87
CA GLN A 54 7.49 1.69 -7.10
C GLN A 54 7.67 1.00 -5.74
N ARG A 55 8.45 -0.08 -5.67
CA ARG A 55 8.83 -0.73 -4.41
C ARG A 55 9.45 0.26 -3.43
N GLY A 56 10.43 1.05 -3.87
CA GLY A 56 11.07 2.08 -3.03
C GLY A 56 10.09 3.17 -2.57
N ILE A 57 9.18 3.60 -3.45
CA ILE A 57 8.14 4.58 -3.09
C ILE A 57 7.18 4.02 -2.04
N VAL A 58 6.71 2.78 -2.21
CA VAL A 58 5.83 2.09 -1.26
C VAL A 58 6.52 1.95 0.10
N GLN A 59 7.74 1.43 0.13
CA GLN A 59 8.47 1.23 1.38
C GLN A 59 8.74 2.56 2.10
N ALA A 60 9.09 3.63 1.37
CA ALA A 60 9.26 4.95 1.96
C ALA A 60 7.96 5.54 2.51
N ALA A 61 6.81 5.25 1.89
CA ALA A 61 5.50 5.65 2.41
C ALA A 61 5.14 4.86 3.68
N LEU A 62 5.35 3.54 3.67
CA LEU A 62 5.08 2.66 4.81
C LEU A 62 5.96 3.02 6.02
N GLU A 63 7.25 3.28 5.81
CA GLU A 63 8.20 3.63 6.88
C GLU A 63 7.85 4.94 7.60
N ARG A 64 7.17 5.87 6.92
CA ARG A 64 6.73 7.14 7.50
C ARG A 64 5.35 7.07 8.16
N HIS A 65 4.63 5.97 8.01
CA HIS A 65 3.24 5.89 8.40
C HIS A 65 3.10 5.45 9.88
N PRO A 66 2.44 6.23 10.76
CA PRO A 66 2.42 5.96 12.20
C PRO A 66 1.70 4.66 12.59
N ARG A 67 0.82 4.15 11.71
CA ARG A 67 0.10 2.88 11.91
C ARG A 67 0.86 1.64 11.41
N VAL A 68 2.00 1.79 10.73
CA VAL A 68 2.79 0.66 10.25
C VAL A 68 3.78 0.25 11.34
N LEU A 69 3.67 -0.99 11.80
CA LEU A 69 4.53 -1.54 12.84
C LEU A 69 5.81 -2.17 12.27
N GLU A 70 5.69 -2.82 11.12
CA GLU A 70 6.82 -3.35 10.35
C GLU A 70 6.34 -3.66 8.93
N PHE A 71 7.30 -3.77 8.01
CA PHE A 71 7.02 -4.24 6.65
C PHE A 71 8.17 -5.11 6.12
N ARG A 72 7.84 -5.98 5.16
CA ARG A 72 8.79 -6.88 4.50
C ARG A 72 8.37 -7.12 3.05
N ASP A 73 9.34 -7.42 2.20
CA ASP A 73 9.02 -7.90 0.85
C ASP A 73 8.27 -9.24 0.93
N ASP A 74 7.23 -9.39 0.12
CA ASP A 74 6.61 -10.68 -0.15
C ASP A 74 7.43 -11.42 -1.21
N THR A 75 8.50 -12.11 -0.77
CA THR A 75 9.41 -12.84 -1.67
C THR A 75 8.76 -14.05 -2.33
N ALA A 76 7.60 -14.50 -1.84
CA ALA A 76 6.81 -15.55 -2.45
C ALA A 76 5.88 -15.02 -3.57
N SER A 77 5.66 -13.71 -3.65
CA SER A 77 4.79 -13.11 -4.65
C SER A 77 5.46 -12.95 -6.01
N HIS A 78 4.85 -13.55 -7.04
CA HIS A 78 5.26 -13.34 -8.44
C HIS A 78 4.89 -11.95 -8.99
N LEU A 79 4.13 -11.15 -8.23
CA LEU A 79 3.68 -9.82 -8.66
C LEU A 79 4.62 -8.71 -8.19
N GLY A 80 5.45 -8.95 -7.17
CA GLY A 80 6.22 -7.91 -6.48
C GLY A 80 5.33 -7.13 -5.53
N ALA A 81 5.44 -7.43 -4.24
CA ALA A 81 4.61 -6.83 -3.21
C ALA A 81 5.38 -6.63 -1.90
N THR A 82 4.87 -5.73 -1.06
CA THR A 82 5.34 -5.50 0.31
C THR A 82 4.20 -5.81 1.28
N LEU A 83 4.45 -6.67 2.27
CA LEU A 83 3.54 -6.93 3.39
C LEU A 83 3.80 -5.90 4.49
N ALA A 84 2.75 -5.25 4.99
CA ALA A 84 2.81 -4.28 6.07
C ALA A 84 1.91 -4.73 7.23
N ARG A 85 2.47 -4.85 8.43
CA ARG A 85 1.72 -5.11 9.65
C ARG A 85 1.26 -3.79 10.25
N LEU A 86 -0.01 -3.72 10.64
CA LEU A 86 -0.67 -2.51 11.11
C LEU A 86 -0.90 -2.58 12.63
N SER A 87 -0.88 -1.42 13.28
CA SER A 87 -1.37 -1.28 14.65
C SER A 87 -2.89 -1.22 14.65
N ASP A 88 -3.49 -1.79 15.70
CA ASP A 88 -4.89 -1.51 16.02
C ASP A 88 -5.04 0.01 16.31
N SER A 89 -6.25 0.56 16.12
CA SER A 89 -6.57 1.97 16.44
C SER A 89 -6.70 2.21 17.93
#